data_AF-A0A8S1RPY0-F1
#
_entry.id   AF-A0A8S1RPY0-F1
#
_cell.length_a   1.000
_cell.length_b   1.000
_cell.length_c   1.000
_cell.angle_alpha   90.00
_cell.angle_beta   90.00
_cell.angle_gamma   90.00
#
_symmetry.space_group_name_H-M   'P 1'
#
loop_
_entity.id
_entity.type
_entity.pdbx_description
1 polymer ?
#
loop_
_entity_poly.entity_id
_entity_poly.type
_entity_poly.pdbx_seq_one_letter_code
_entity_poly.pdbx_strand_id
1 'polypeptide(L)'
;MNCPDHHLNLIPLICESNHKCQRKLRVKCQYDQGVDIKFTVPLNKFREKMDRKLLTYKLIDGSSEIIELRIEFKQLLSQIEITIKQLWEDLSESIKQIYDIIEQENQSYIDLIKKMKILHNLVIRNQKGQLIFWKAKPQMIGILKRILICRNCKKFSYGQIVKNQNQEQYIWKEGTEEYIGIIWDYEYDPPRPTKTKFQITFTKDKQILYLRDEQIIRTYLFYSYIKFIESNLKTIQGNQKKLESNWNGQIQKDVGGLYLIDGKKSGLWRDLIKNFWTKAQAYEVGEYTNDKRQGIWKYIYMDKEIGGGEYNNQGEKNGKWIELSEEFYQHSQVTYKGEYLNVKKLVMGYFLQGEIQEYQQFSGSGGGSYDEGSIKIGRWINDDSQVTYIGEYKIGKKIDRWDIVAWARKIGGGSYTERDSIKIGNWIELN
;
A
#
# COMPACT_ATOMS: atom_id res chain seq x y z
N MET A 1 5.66 -23.95 -48.84
CA MET A 1 6.42 -23.16 -47.84
C MET A 1 7.88 -23.22 -48.24
N ASN A 2 8.57 -22.08 -48.26
CA ASN A 2 10.01 -22.00 -48.57
C ASN A 2 10.79 -22.04 -47.26
N CYS A 3 11.94 -22.73 -47.20
CA CYS A 3 12.77 -22.67 -46.00
C CYS A 3 13.54 -21.33 -45.93
N PRO A 4 13.69 -20.77 -44.73
CA PRO A 4 14.22 -19.41 -44.52
C PRO A 4 15.63 -19.23 -45.10
N ASP A 5 16.46 -20.26 -45.09
CA ASP A 5 17.86 -20.15 -45.52
C ASP A 5 18.08 -20.33 -47.03
N HIS A 6 17.03 -20.68 -47.79
CA HIS A 6 17.21 -21.08 -49.20
C HIS A 6 15.94 -20.85 -50.02
N HIS A 7 15.53 -19.61 -50.26
CA HIS A 7 14.18 -19.23 -50.71
C HIS A 7 13.58 -19.93 -51.95
N LEU A 8 14.36 -20.67 -52.75
CA LEU A 8 13.91 -21.29 -54.01
C LEU A 8 13.46 -22.76 -53.93
N ASN A 9 13.72 -23.51 -52.84
CA ASN A 9 13.29 -24.92 -52.76
C ASN A 9 12.14 -25.13 -51.79
N LEU A 10 11.20 -25.98 -52.21
CA LEU A 10 10.07 -26.45 -51.44
C LEU A 10 10.55 -27.34 -50.28
N ILE A 11 9.84 -27.30 -49.16
CA ILE A 11 10.08 -28.16 -48.00
C ILE A 11 9.24 -29.45 -48.17
N PRO A 12 9.84 -30.62 -48.46
CA PRO A 12 9.09 -31.85 -48.65
C PRO A 12 8.78 -32.58 -47.35
N LEU A 13 9.48 -32.28 -46.25
CA LEU A 13 9.47 -33.07 -45.01
C LEU A 13 9.31 -32.18 -43.77
N ILE A 14 8.59 -32.68 -42.76
CA ILE A 14 8.41 -32.06 -41.45
C ILE A 14 8.98 -32.99 -40.38
N CYS A 15 9.71 -32.41 -39.42
CA CYS A 15 10.26 -33.15 -38.29
C CYS A 15 9.25 -33.20 -37.13
N GLU A 16 8.91 -34.40 -36.65
CA GLU A 16 7.96 -34.63 -35.55
C GLU A 16 8.65 -34.81 -34.17
N SER A 17 9.98 -34.90 -34.11
CA SER A 17 10.71 -35.10 -32.86
C SER A 17 10.82 -33.86 -31.97
N ASN A 18 10.96 -34.11 -30.67
CA ASN A 18 10.96 -33.10 -29.62
C ASN A 18 12.34 -32.42 -29.41
N HIS A 19 13.08 -32.15 -30.48
CA HIS A 19 14.37 -31.44 -30.42
C HIS A 19 14.25 -30.01 -30.95
N LYS A 20 15.25 -29.17 -30.64
CA LYS A 20 15.29 -27.73 -30.94
C LYS A 20 15.44 -27.37 -32.44
N CYS A 21 15.18 -28.30 -33.37
CA CYS A 21 15.27 -27.95 -34.79
C CYS A 21 14.10 -27.04 -35.18
N GLN A 22 14.31 -26.18 -36.18
CA GLN A 22 13.20 -25.58 -36.88
C GLN A 22 12.46 -26.70 -37.62
N ARG A 23 11.21 -26.98 -37.25
CA ARG A 23 10.38 -28.14 -37.65
C ARG A 23 10.23 -28.39 -39.17
N LYS A 24 10.77 -27.51 -40.01
CA LYS A 24 10.67 -27.50 -41.47
C LYS A 24 12.02 -27.84 -42.06
N LEU A 25 12.23 -29.10 -42.44
CA LEU A 25 13.54 -29.55 -42.90
C LEU A 25 13.51 -29.86 -44.41
N ARG A 26 14.52 -29.37 -45.13
CA ARG A 26 14.89 -29.94 -46.43
C ARG A 26 15.70 -31.21 -46.20
N VAL A 27 15.74 -32.09 -47.18
CA VAL A 27 16.59 -33.30 -47.14
C VAL A 27 18.04 -32.96 -46.79
N LYS A 28 18.60 -31.89 -47.37
CA LYS A 28 19.97 -31.42 -47.04
C LYS A 28 20.09 -30.97 -45.57
N CYS A 29 19.13 -30.18 -45.07
CA CYS A 29 19.11 -29.74 -43.67
C CYS A 29 18.86 -30.89 -42.68
N GLN A 30 18.19 -31.98 -43.08
CA GLN A 30 18.03 -33.17 -42.25
C GLN A 30 19.37 -33.86 -42.03
N TYR A 31 20.17 -33.97 -43.09
CA TYR A 31 21.52 -34.52 -43.01
C TYR A 31 22.42 -33.64 -42.14
N ASP A 32 22.43 -32.33 -42.40
CA ASP A 32 23.27 -31.38 -41.66
C ASP A 32 22.91 -31.28 -40.16
N GLN A 33 21.65 -31.53 -39.80
CA GLN A 33 21.18 -31.51 -38.40
C GLN A 33 21.14 -32.90 -37.74
N GLY A 34 21.58 -33.96 -38.44
CA GLY A 34 21.58 -35.33 -37.90
C GLY A 34 20.18 -35.84 -37.52
N VAL A 35 19.13 -35.36 -38.20
CA VAL A 35 17.76 -35.75 -37.89
C VAL A 35 17.50 -37.14 -38.46
N ASP A 36 17.24 -38.09 -37.57
CA ASP A 36 16.91 -39.46 -37.96
C ASP A 36 15.63 -39.47 -38.82
N ILE A 37 15.72 -40.10 -40.00
CA ILE A 37 14.65 -40.16 -41.02
C ILE A 37 13.34 -40.68 -40.42
N LYS A 38 13.41 -41.54 -39.39
CA LYS A 38 12.23 -42.08 -38.70
C LYS A 38 11.37 -41.01 -38.02
N PHE A 39 11.91 -39.82 -37.74
CA PHE A 39 11.18 -38.70 -37.16
C PHE A 39 10.72 -37.67 -38.19
N THR A 40 10.80 -38.00 -39.48
CA THR A 40 10.44 -37.09 -40.55
C THR A 40 9.20 -37.61 -41.29
N VAL A 41 8.26 -36.71 -41.56
CA VAL A 41 7.00 -37.04 -42.23
C VAL A 41 6.86 -36.19 -43.49
N PRO A 42 6.54 -36.80 -44.64
CA PRO A 42 6.19 -36.07 -45.86
C PRO A 42 5.13 -35.00 -45.60
N LEU A 43 5.32 -33.80 -46.16
CA LEU A 43 4.46 -32.64 -45.92
C LEU A 43 2.97 -32.96 -46.23
N ASN A 44 2.71 -33.74 -47.28
CA ASN A 44 1.37 -34.22 -47.61
C ASN A 44 0.78 -35.15 -46.53
N LYS A 45 1.57 -36.09 -45.99
CA LYS A 45 1.15 -36.97 -44.89
C LYS A 45 0.97 -36.22 -43.57
N PHE A 46 1.81 -35.22 -43.30
CA PHE A 46 1.62 -34.32 -42.17
C PHE A 46 0.33 -33.51 -42.31
N ARG A 47 0.04 -33.00 -43.51
CA ARG A 47 -1.23 -32.32 -43.81
C ARG A 47 -2.42 -33.24 -43.57
N GLU A 48 -2.41 -34.48 -44.07
CA GLU A 48 -3.45 -35.47 -43.79
C GLU A 48 -3.62 -35.77 -42.28
N LYS A 49 -2.53 -35.79 -41.49
CA LYS A 49 -2.60 -35.95 -40.02
C LYS A 49 -3.22 -34.73 -39.35
N MET A 50 -2.87 -33.52 -39.81
CA MET A 50 -3.45 -32.27 -39.31
C MET A 50 -4.94 -32.19 -39.63
N ASP A 51 -5.33 -32.50 -40.86
CA ASP A 51 -6.74 -32.50 -41.28
C ASP A 51 -7.55 -33.53 -40.48
N ARG A 52 -7.00 -34.73 -40.24
CA ARG A 52 -7.62 -35.71 -39.33
C ARG A 52 -7.77 -35.18 -37.91
N LYS A 53 -6.74 -34.55 -37.34
CA LYS A 53 -6.85 -33.94 -36.00
C LYS A 53 -7.91 -32.84 -35.98
N LEU A 54 -7.93 -31.96 -36.98
CA LEU A 54 -8.93 -30.90 -37.12
C LEU A 54 -10.36 -31.48 -37.21
N LEU A 55 -10.57 -32.57 -37.95
CA LEU A 55 -11.84 -33.31 -37.97
C LEU A 55 -12.19 -33.89 -36.60
N THR A 56 -11.20 -34.45 -35.90
CA THR A 56 -11.40 -35.04 -34.56
C THR A 56 -11.87 -33.99 -33.56
N TYR A 57 -11.39 -32.75 -33.70
CA TYR A 57 -11.83 -31.60 -32.90
C TYR A 57 -13.11 -30.93 -33.43
N LYS A 58 -13.78 -31.52 -34.44
CA LYS A 58 -14.97 -30.94 -35.11
C LYS A 58 -14.75 -29.52 -35.66
N LEU A 59 -13.50 -29.15 -35.96
CA LEU A 59 -13.13 -27.81 -36.42
C LEU A 59 -13.44 -27.56 -37.90
N ILE A 60 -13.62 -28.63 -38.68
CA ILE A 60 -13.78 -28.52 -40.15
C ILE A 60 -15.21 -28.17 -40.55
N ASP A 61 -16.21 -28.43 -39.71
CA ASP A 61 -17.61 -28.10 -40.04
C ASP A 61 -17.96 -26.62 -39.80
N GLY A 62 -16.96 -25.76 -39.57
CA GLY A 62 -17.20 -24.37 -39.18
C GLY A 62 -18.05 -24.33 -37.91
N SER A 63 -17.65 -25.12 -36.90
CA SER A 63 -18.40 -25.27 -35.65
C SER A 63 -18.80 -23.90 -35.11
N SER A 64 -20.11 -23.67 -35.05
CA SER A 64 -20.72 -22.40 -34.64
C SER A 64 -20.08 -21.89 -33.35
N GLU A 65 -19.71 -22.78 -32.44
CA GLU A 65 -19.06 -22.51 -31.15
C GLU A 65 -17.78 -21.67 -31.26
N ILE A 66 -16.87 -21.90 -32.21
CA ILE A 66 -15.64 -21.09 -32.32
C ILE A 66 -15.90 -19.73 -32.96
N ILE A 67 -16.86 -19.69 -33.89
CA ILE A 67 -17.29 -18.43 -34.49
C ILE A 67 -18.01 -17.59 -33.43
N GLU A 68 -18.87 -18.19 -32.61
CA GLU A 68 -19.54 -17.61 -31.46
C GLU A 68 -18.52 -17.09 -30.44
N LEU A 69 -17.56 -17.93 -29.99
CA LEU A 69 -16.49 -17.49 -29.10
C LEU A 69 -15.67 -16.33 -29.68
N ARG A 70 -15.41 -16.31 -30.99
CA ARG A 70 -14.71 -15.19 -31.64
C ARG A 70 -15.56 -13.92 -31.68
N ILE A 71 -16.87 -14.04 -31.87
CA ILE A 71 -17.81 -12.92 -31.82
C ILE A 71 -17.89 -12.37 -30.40
N GLU A 72 -18.07 -13.24 -29.39
CA GLU A 72 -18.08 -12.89 -27.97
C GLU A 72 -16.79 -12.18 -27.57
N PHE A 73 -15.64 -12.72 -27.97
CA PHE A 73 -14.35 -12.10 -27.69
C PHE A 73 -14.21 -10.72 -28.34
N LYS A 74 -14.70 -10.53 -29.58
CA LYS A 74 -14.72 -9.21 -30.23
C LYS A 74 -15.65 -8.23 -29.51
N GLN A 75 -16.81 -8.68 -29.05
CA GLN A 75 -17.75 -7.86 -28.28
C GLN A 75 -17.12 -7.44 -26.96
N LEU A 76 -16.45 -8.36 -26.27
CA LEU A 76 -15.71 -8.07 -25.04
C LEU A 76 -14.62 -7.02 -25.26
N LEU A 77 -13.82 -7.17 -26.33
CA LEU A 77 -12.81 -6.17 -26.68
C LEU A 77 -13.40 -4.79 -26.99
N SER A 78 -14.54 -4.75 -27.70
CA SER A 78 -15.25 -3.50 -27.97
C SER A 78 -15.79 -2.84 -26.69
N GLN A 79 -16.28 -3.63 -25.73
CA GLN A 79 -16.71 -3.12 -24.43
C GLN A 79 -15.53 -2.55 -23.63
N ILE A 80 -14.41 -3.28 -23.59
CA ILE A 80 -13.19 -2.82 -22.93
C ILE A 80 -12.70 -1.49 -23.53
N GLU A 81 -12.73 -1.35 -24.87
CA GLU A 81 -12.36 -0.11 -25.54
C GLU A 81 -13.25 1.07 -25.12
N ILE A 82 -14.57 0.86 -25.05
CA ILE A 82 -15.53 1.88 -24.60
C ILE A 82 -15.25 2.26 -23.13
N THR A 83 -15.06 1.29 -22.25
CA THR A 83 -14.75 1.54 -20.83
C THR A 83 -13.46 2.33 -20.67
N ILE A 84 -12.41 2.01 -21.43
CA ILE A 84 -11.14 2.75 -21.38
C ILE A 84 -11.33 4.21 -21.84
N LYS A 85 -12.11 4.45 -22.91
CA LYS A 85 -12.41 5.82 -23.36
C LYS A 85 -13.16 6.61 -22.30
N GLN A 86 -14.15 6.00 -21.65
CA GLN A 86 -14.90 6.66 -20.57
C GLN A 86 -14.01 7.00 -19.37
N LEU A 87 -13.16 6.06 -18.92
CA LEU A 87 -12.19 6.33 -17.86
C LEU A 87 -11.22 7.47 -18.21
N TRP A 88 -10.85 7.59 -19.48
CA TRP A 88 -9.99 8.68 -19.95
C TRP A 88 -10.71 10.03 -19.93
N GLU A 89 -11.97 10.09 -20.34
CA GLU A 89 -12.80 11.29 -20.27
C GLU A 89 -13.01 11.75 -18.82
N ASP A 90 -13.35 10.82 -17.92
CA ASP A 90 -13.53 11.09 -16.49
C ASP A 90 -12.24 11.62 -15.84
N LEU A 91 -11.09 11.02 -16.17
CA LEU A 91 -9.78 11.47 -15.70
C LEU A 91 -9.45 12.87 -16.22
N SER A 92 -9.71 13.14 -17.49
CA SER A 92 -9.47 14.46 -18.11
C SER A 92 -10.31 15.56 -17.44
N GLU A 93 -11.58 15.27 -17.14
CA GLU A 93 -12.47 16.21 -16.45
C GLU A 93 -12.03 16.45 -14.99
N SER A 94 -11.61 15.39 -14.28
CA SER A 94 -11.07 15.53 -12.92
C SER A 94 -9.81 16.40 -12.90
N ILE A 95 -8.89 16.21 -13.86
CA ILE A 95 -7.69 17.05 -13.99
C ILE A 95 -8.07 18.52 -14.21
N LYS A 96 -9.06 18.79 -15.07
CA LYS A 96 -9.55 20.15 -15.33
C LYS A 96 -10.11 20.81 -14.08
N GLN A 97 -10.92 20.09 -13.30
CA GLN A 97 -11.47 20.59 -12.04
C GLN A 97 -10.37 20.93 -11.01
N ILE A 98 -9.30 20.13 -10.95
CA ILE A 98 -8.14 20.42 -10.08
C ILE A 98 -7.46 21.73 -10.51
N TYR A 99 -7.27 21.95 -11.81
CA TYR A 99 -6.71 23.22 -12.31
C TYR A 99 -7.58 24.43 -11.96
N ASP A 100 -8.90 24.30 -12.09
CA ASP A 100 -9.84 25.37 -11.74
C ASP A 100 -9.77 25.71 -10.24
N ILE A 101 -9.64 24.72 -9.36
CA ILE A 101 -9.45 24.92 -7.91
C ILE A 101 -8.13 25.65 -7.62
N ILE A 102 -7.03 25.22 -8.24
CA ILE A 102 -5.71 25.86 -8.07
C ILE A 102 -5.78 27.33 -8.49
N GLU A 103 -6.43 27.64 -9.61
CA GLU A 103 -6.57 29.01 -10.10
C GLU A 103 -7.43 29.87 -9.17
N GLN A 104 -8.51 29.32 -8.62
CA GLN A 104 -9.33 30.00 -7.62
C GLN A 104 -8.55 30.31 -6.33
N GLU A 105 -7.73 29.37 -5.84
CA GLU A 105 -6.87 29.61 -4.68
C GLU A 105 -5.81 30.67 -4.97
N ASN A 106 -5.14 30.60 -6.13
CA ASN A 106 -4.17 31.62 -6.56
C ASN A 106 -4.80 33.02 -6.56
N GLN A 107 -6.01 33.14 -7.10
CA GLN A 107 -6.74 34.41 -7.12
C GLN A 107 -7.06 34.91 -5.70
N SER A 108 -7.46 34.02 -4.80
CA SER A 108 -7.67 34.34 -3.37
C SER A 108 -6.39 34.87 -2.71
N TYR A 109 -5.23 34.27 -2.99
CA TYR A 109 -3.94 34.75 -2.48
C TYR A 109 -3.57 36.13 -3.04
N ILE A 110 -3.78 36.36 -4.33
CA ILE A 110 -3.56 37.67 -4.97
C ILE A 110 -4.42 38.74 -4.28
N ASP A 111 -5.69 38.44 -4.01
CA ASP A 111 -6.61 39.37 -3.35
C ASP A 111 -6.23 39.63 -1.88
N LEU A 112 -5.72 38.62 -1.18
CA LEU A 112 -5.16 38.77 0.16
C LEU A 112 -3.93 39.69 0.16
N ILE A 113 -3.01 39.51 -0.79
CA ILE A 113 -1.82 40.36 -0.94
C ILE A 113 -2.23 41.81 -1.23
N LYS A 114 -3.23 42.04 -2.10
CA LYS A 114 -3.77 43.38 -2.36
C LYS A 114 -4.32 44.02 -1.07
N LYS A 115 -5.10 43.27 -0.28
CA LYS A 115 -5.62 43.74 1.02
C LYS A 115 -4.50 44.07 2.01
N MET A 116 -3.45 43.26 2.07
CA MET A 116 -2.28 43.51 2.94
C MET A 116 -1.49 44.76 2.53
N LYS A 117 -1.33 45.02 1.22
CA LYS A 117 -0.71 46.27 0.74
C LYS A 117 -1.50 47.50 1.19
N ILE A 118 -2.84 47.43 1.16
CA ILE A 118 -3.70 48.51 1.65
C ILE A 118 -3.49 48.74 3.16
N LEU A 119 -3.46 47.67 3.96
CA LEU A 119 -3.18 47.74 5.39
C LEU A 119 -1.79 48.32 5.69
N HIS A 120 -0.77 47.90 4.93
CA HIS A 120 0.58 48.44 5.08
C HIS A 120 0.62 49.96 4.82
N ASN A 121 -0.07 50.43 3.78
CA ASN A 121 -0.15 51.85 3.45
C ASN A 121 -0.92 52.66 4.51
N LEU A 122 -1.95 52.08 5.14
CA LEU A 122 -2.67 52.69 6.26
C LEU A 122 -1.80 52.81 7.52
N VAL A 123 -0.96 51.81 7.79
CA VAL A 123 -0.05 51.81 8.94
C VAL A 123 1.09 52.82 8.77
N ILE A 124 1.64 52.99 7.56
CA ILE A 124 2.71 53.98 7.32
C ILE A 124 2.19 55.42 7.46
N ARG A 125 0.94 55.72 7.09
CA ARG A 125 0.39 57.09 7.21
C ARG A 125 0.21 57.58 8.66
N ASN A 126 0.34 56.71 9.66
CA ASN A 126 0.25 57.09 11.06
C ASN A 126 1.60 57.52 11.69
N GLN A 127 2.64 57.75 10.88
CA GLN A 127 3.96 58.24 11.30
C GLN A 127 4.01 59.74 11.65
N LYS A 128 2.99 60.27 12.34
CA LYS A 128 3.09 61.54 13.10
C LYS A 128 3.34 61.33 14.60
N GLY A 129 3.91 60.17 14.99
CA GLY A 129 4.65 60.06 16.24
C GLY A 129 3.85 59.80 17.51
N GLN A 130 2.61 59.30 17.45
CA GLN A 130 1.93 58.76 18.63
C GLN A 130 1.44 57.33 18.39
N LEU A 131 2.10 56.39 19.08
CA LEU A 131 1.68 54.99 19.18
C LEU A 131 0.43 54.90 20.06
N ILE A 132 -0.75 55.11 19.46
CA ILE A 132 -2.01 54.81 20.10
C ILE A 132 -2.20 53.29 20.03
N PHE A 133 -1.82 52.59 21.10
CA PHE A 133 -2.24 51.22 21.31
C PHE A 133 -3.77 51.19 21.37
N TRP A 134 -4.41 50.66 20.33
CA TRP A 134 -5.80 50.28 20.42
C TRP A 134 -5.97 49.32 21.61
N LYS A 135 -6.95 49.61 22.47
CA LYS A 135 -7.42 48.74 23.56
C LYS A 135 -7.85 47.38 22.99
N ALA A 136 -6.89 46.49 22.75
CA ALA A 136 -7.15 45.11 22.41
C ALA A 136 -7.59 44.39 23.69
N LYS A 137 -8.69 43.62 23.60
CA LYS A 137 -9.21 42.81 24.71
C LYS A 137 -8.09 41.92 25.29
N PRO A 138 -8.03 41.70 26.63
CA PRO A 138 -6.98 40.92 27.31
C PRO A 138 -6.72 39.52 26.72
N GLN A 139 -7.73 38.94 26.06
CA GLN A 139 -7.67 37.64 25.39
C GLN A 139 -6.67 37.60 24.21
N MET A 140 -6.41 38.74 23.54
CA MET A 140 -5.42 38.83 22.45
C MET A 140 -3.98 38.96 22.96
N ILE A 141 -3.76 39.42 24.20
CA ILE A 141 -2.42 39.54 24.79
C ILE A 141 -1.83 38.15 25.06
N GLY A 142 -2.66 37.17 25.42
CA GLY A 142 -2.23 35.76 25.58
C GLY A 142 -1.80 35.12 24.27
N ILE A 143 -2.51 35.41 23.17
CA ILE A 143 -2.18 34.94 21.82
C ILE A 143 -0.90 35.62 21.34
N LEU A 144 -0.75 36.93 21.55
CA LEU A 144 0.47 37.66 21.19
C LEU A 144 1.71 37.24 22.00
N LYS A 145 1.55 36.91 23.29
CA LYS A 145 2.64 36.34 24.13
C LYS A 145 3.05 34.93 23.66
N ARG A 146 2.09 34.08 23.27
CA ARG A 146 2.39 32.75 22.69
C ARG A 146 3.04 32.87 21.30
N ILE A 147 2.62 33.83 20.49
CA ILE A 147 3.25 34.15 19.20
C ILE A 147 4.68 34.68 19.41
N LEU A 148 4.95 35.47 20.46
CA LEU A 148 6.31 35.99 20.75
C LEU A 148 7.28 34.88 21.20
N ILE A 149 6.83 33.98 22.08
CA ILE A 149 7.62 32.83 22.54
C ILE A 149 7.90 31.89 21.36
N CYS A 150 6.90 31.67 20.49
CA CYS A 150 7.06 30.90 19.27
C CYS A 150 7.93 31.62 18.23
N ARG A 151 7.93 32.96 18.16
CA ARG A 151 8.78 33.77 17.27
C ARG A 151 10.26 33.67 17.63
N ASN A 152 10.60 33.58 18.92
CA ASN A 152 12.00 33.45 19.35
C ASN A 152 12.55 32.04 19.07
N CYS A 153 11.73 30.98 19.18
CA CYS A 153 12.13 29.64 18.72
C CYS A 153 12.13 29.52 17.17
N LYS A 154 11.16 30.15 16.48
CA LYS A 154 11.05 30.12 15.00
C LYS A 154 12.09 30.97 14.27
N LYS A 155 12.58 32.06 14.85
CA LYS A 155 13.67 32.84 14.22
C LYS A 155 14.96 32.03 14.08
N PHE A 156 15.12 30.94 14.83
CA PHE A 156 16.40 30.27 15.01
C PHE A 156 16.53 28.95 14.25
N SER A 157 15.47 28.14 14.12
CA SER A 157 15.49 27.00 13.19
C SER A 157 15.69 27.46 11.73
N TYR A 158 15.34 28.71 11.41
CA TYR A 158 15.64 29.36 10.13
C TYR A 158 17.09 29.92 10.03
N GLY A 159 17.84 29.99 11.12
CA GLY A 159 19.24 30.44 11.10
C GLY A 159 20.19 29.44 10.44
N GLN A 160 19.98 28.15 10.72
CA GLN A 160 20.68 27.02 10.09
C GLN A 160 20.00 26.55 8.79
N ILE A 161 18.78 27.03 8.51
CA ILE A 161 18.03 26.79 7.28
C ILE A 161 17.77 28.14 6.60
N VAL A 162 18.75 28.62 5.84
CA VAL A 162 18.64 29.92 5.16
C VAL A 162 17.76 29.76 3.92
N LYS A 163 16.66 30.50 3.85
CA LYS A 163 15.90 30.66 2.59
C LYS A 163 16.74 31.56 1.69
N ASN A 164 17.26 31.01 0.60
CA ASN A 164 17.97 31.81 -0.40
C ASN A 164 16.97 32.84 -0.95
N GLN A 165 17.29 34.14 -0.87
CA GLN A 165 16.34 35.20 -1.23
C GLN A 165 15.95 35.18 -2.71
N ASN A 166 16.71 34.47 -3.55
CA ASN A 166 16.50 34.40 -5.00
C ASN A 166 15.98 33.04 -5.49
N GLN A 167 15.89 32.02 -4.63
CA GLN A 167 15.41 30.69 -4.99
C GLN A 167 14.71 30.09 -3.76
N GLU A 168 13.50 29.54 -3.89
CA GLU A 168 12.75 28.92 -2.78
C GLU A 168 13.37 27.62 -2.24
N GLN A 169 14.70 27.52 -2.22
CA GLN A 169 15.45 26.40 -1.71
C GLN A 169 16.01 26.70 -0.32
N TYR A 170 15.78 25.76 0.59
CA TYR A 170 16.31 25.77 1.94
C TYR A 170 17.71 25.15 1.97
N ILE A 171 18.71 25.89 2.45
CA ILE A 171 20.10 25.40 2.53
C ILE A 171 20.34 24.80 3.92
N TRP A 172 20.72 23.52 3.97
CA TRP A 172 21.14 22.83 5.19
C TRP A 172 22.52 23.30 5.63
N LYS A 173 22.67 23.65 6.90
CA LYS A 173 23.96 23.98 7.52
C LYS A 173 24.27 23.02 8.64
N GLU A 174 25.47 22.45 8.60
CA GLU A 174 26.02 21.62 9.65
C GLU A 174 26.43 22.47 10.85
N GLY A 175 26.28 21.93 12.05
CA GLY A 175 26.72 22.61 13.26
C GLY A 175 26.09 22.04 14.53
N THR A 176 26.70 22.36 15.66
CA THR A 176 26.21 22.01 16.99
C THR A 176 25.94 23.27 17.78
N GLU A 177 24.77 23.36 18.40
CA GLU A 177 24.38 24.49 19.23
C GLU A 177 23.85 24.00 20.58
N GLU A 178 24.19 24.71 21.66
CA GLU A 178 23.73 24.40 23.01
C GLU A 178 22.44 25.16 23.35
N TYR A 179 21.52 24.47 24.00
CA TYR A 179 20.21 24.97 24.37
C TYR A 179 19.91 24.63 25.83
N ILE A 180 19.15 25.51 26.48
CA ILE A 180 18.55 25.24 27.78
C ILE A 180 17.06 25.02 27.55
N GLY A 181 16.56 23.83 27.87
CA GLY A 181 15.13 23.55 27.85
C GLY A 181 14.68 22.80 29.09
N ILE A 182 13.38 22.51 29.14
CA ILE A 182 12.76 21.80 30.26
C ILE A 182 12.52 20.36 29.82
N ILE A 183 13.12 19.42 30.53
CA ILE A 183 12.90 17.98 30.36
C ILE A 183 12.19 17.47 31.61
N TRP A 184 11.32 16.47 31.46
CA TRP A 184 10.72 15.79 32.60
C TRP A 184 11.70 14.73 33.12
N ASP A 185 12.12 14.89 34.36
CA ASP A 185 12.93 13.94 35.09
C ASP A 185 12.03 12.90 35.75
N TYR A 186 12.13 11.68 35.24
CA TYR A 186 11.33 10.53 35.68
C TYR A 186 12.01 9.75 36.81
N GLU A 187 13.20 10.15 37.27
CA GLU A 187 13.83 9.56 38.46
C GLU A 187 13.14 10.03 39.76
N TYR A 188 12.29 11.07 39.69
CA TYR A 188 11.47 11.55 40.81
C TYR A 188 10.03 11.05 40.69
N ASP A 189 9.39 10.73 41.82
CA ASP A 189 7.95 10.48 41.91
C ASP A 189 7.26 11.55 42.78
N PRO A 190 6.38 12.40 42.21
CA PRO A 190 6.02 12.47 40.79
C PRO A 190 7.14 13.07 39.92
N PRO A 191 7.15 12.81 38.60
CA PRO A 191 8.13 13.37 37.68
C PRO A 191 8.21 14.90 37.79
N ARG A 192 9.43 15.44 37.73
CA ARG A 192 9.64 16.88 37.91
C ARG A 192 10.23 17.52 36.66
N PRO A 193 9.80 18.74 36.28
CA PRO A 193 10.43 19.46 35.18
C PRO A 193 11.80 20.00 35.64
N THR A 194 12.88 19.56 35.00
CA THR A 194 14.24 20.05 35.21
C THR A 194 14.71 20.88 34.02
N LYS A 195 15.31 22.04 34.31
CA LYS A 195 16.03 22.81 33.31
C LYS A 195 17.33 22.09 33.00
N THR A 196 17.46 21.63 31.76
CA THR A 196 18.57 20.81 31.30
C THR A 196 19.21 21.46 30.08
N LYS A 197 20.54 21.42 30.04
CA LYS A 197 21.31 21.78 28.85
C LYS A 197 21.33 20.59 27.89
N PHE A 198 21.05 20.83 26.62
CA PHE A 198 21.22 19.85 25.56
C PHE A 198 21.83 20.52 24.33
N GLN A 199 22.51 19.74 23.51
CA GLN A 199 23.05 20.19 22.24
C GLN A 199 22.17 19.67 21.11
N ILE A 200 21.90 20.49 20.10
CA ILE A 200 21.32 20.03 18.84
C ILE A 200 22.41 20.07 17.78
N THR A 201 22.68 18.92 17.15
CA THR A 201 23.68 18.79 16.09
C THR A 201 23.02 18.45 14.75
N PHE A 202 23.30 19.26 13.75
CA PHE A 202 22.91 19.05 12.36
C PHE A 202 24.07 18.38 11.61
N THR A 203 23.90 17.14 11.18
CA THR A 203 24.96 16.33 10.56
C THR A 203 25.02 16.49 9.04
N LYS A 204 26.14 16.06 8.42
CA LYS A 204 26.30 15.94 6.96
C LYS A 204 25.19 15.14 6.29
N ASP A 205 24.76 14.08 6.97
CA ASP A 205 23.76 13.13 6.47
C ASP A 205 22.32 13.63 6.68
N LYS A 206 22.15 14.93 6.92
CA LYS A 206 20.85 15.57 7.17
C LYS A 206 20.11 14.95 8.36
N GLN A 207 20.84 14.60 9.41
CA GLN A 207 20.26 14.19 10.68
C GLN A 207 20.28 15.35 11.68
N ILE A 208 19.28 15.36 12.56
CA ILE A 208 19.19 16.24 13.71
C ILE A 208 19.38 15.36 14.94
N LEU A 209 20.51 15.51 15.60
CA LEU A 209 20.85 14.81 16.84
C LEU A 209 20.56 15.72 18.02
N TYR A 210 19.86 15.21 19.02
CA TYR A 210 19.68 15.84 20.32
C TYR A 210 20.62 15.12 21.27
N LEU A 211 21.60 15.84 21.83
CA LEU A 211 22.58 15.30 22.76
C LEU A 211 22.38 15.91 24.15
N ARG A 212 22.54 15.10 25.20
CA ARG A 212 22.63 15.54 26.59
C ARG A 212 23.86 14.88 27.18
N ASP A 213 24.78 15.67 27.73
CA ASP A 213 26.06 15.18 28.26
C ASP A 213 26.79 14.26 27.26
N GLU A 214 26.87 14.73 25.99
CA GLU A 214 27.46 14.02 24.84
C GLU A 214 26.74 12.73 24.41
N GLN A 215 25.67 12.33 25.09
CA GLN A 215 24.87 11.17 24.72
C GLN A 215 23.70 11.54 23.82
N ILE A 216 23.53 10.81 22.72
CA ILE A 216 22.39 10.99 21.80
C ILE A 216 21.12 10.52 22.52
N ILE A 217 20.26 11.46 22.87
CA ILE A 217 18.94 11.18 23.46
C ILE A 217 17.85 11.06 22.39
N ARG A 218 18.07 11.62 21.19
CA ARG A 218 17.12 11.53 20.06
C ARG A 218 17.80 11.81 18.72
N THR A 219 17.35 11.13 17.67
CA THR A 219 17.80 11.36 16.28
C THR A 219 16.60 11.52 15.37
N TYR A 220 16.66 12.47 14.44
CA TYR A 220 15.69 12.62 13.36
C TYR A 220 16.36 12.74 12.00
N LEU A 221 15.73 12.20 10.97
CA LEU A 221 16.07 12.49 9.57
C LEU A 221 15.34 13.77 9.15
N PHE A 222 16.08 14.77 8.67
CA PHE A 222 15.55 16.07 8.28
C PHE A 222 14.43 15.96 7.25
N TYR A 223 14.57 15.06 6.27
CA TYR A 223 13.62 14.96 5.16
C TYR A 223 12.25 14.39 5.57
N SER A 224 12.23 13.44 6.51
CA SER A 224 10.97 12.89 7.06
C SER A 224 10.31 13.91 7.99
N TYR A 225 11.12 14.64 8.76
CA TYR A 225 10.63 15.65 9.69
C TYR A 225 10.11 16.90 8.98
N ILE A 226 10.76 17.36 7.90
CA ILE A 226 10.27 18.48 7.08
C ILE A 226 8.97 18.12 6.38
N LYS A 227 8.83 16.94 5.77
CA LYS A 227 7.55 16.56 5.15
C LYS A 227 6.40 16.54 6.16
N PHE A 228 6.65 16.05 7.38
CA PHE A 228 5.68 16.08 8.47
C PHE A 228 5.39 17.51 8.94
N ILE A 229 6.42 18.36 9.08
CA ILE A 229 6.26 19.75 9.49
C ILE A 229 5.59 20.60 8.42
N GLU A 230 5.95 20.47 7.14
CA GLU A 230 5.34 21.17 6.01
C GLU A 230 3.89 20.76 5.83
N SER A 231 3.59 19.46 5.94
CA SER A 231 2.21 18.95 5.95
C SER A 231 1.42 19.52 7.14
N ASN A 232 2.04 19.70 8.31
CA ASN A 232 1.38 20.32 9.45
C ASN A 232 1.28 21.85 9.33
N LEU A 233 2.29 22.52 8.77
CA LEU A 233 2.39 23.98 8.68
C LEU A 233 1.50 24.56 7.57
N LYS A 234 1.32 23.85 6.45
CA LYS A 234 0.33 24.22 5.42
C LYS A 234 -1.09 24.26 6.01
N THR A 235 -1.37 23.43 7.01
CA THR A 235 -2.73 23.28 7.59
C THR A 235 -2.96 24.10 8.86
N ILE A 236 -1.91 24.43 9.63
CA ILE A 236 -1.98 25.29 10.84
C ILE A 236 -2.35 26.76 10.52
N GLN A 237 -2.32 27.19 9.25
CA GLN A 237 -2.83 28.51 8.86
C GLN A 237 -4.37 28.63 8.96
N GLY A 238 -5.09 27.51 9.16
CA GLY A 238 -6.50 27.47 9.57
C GLY A 238 -6.66 27.12 11.06
N ASN A 239 -7.75 27.56 11.69
CA ASN A 239 -8.10 27.28 13.10
C ASN A 239 -8.29 25.77 13.38
N GLN A 240 -7.21 25.00 13.49
CA GLN A 240 -7.25 23.56 13.77
C GLN A 240 -6.53 23.21 15.09
N LYS A 241 -7.06 22.20 15.80
CA LYS A 241 -6.55 21.73 17.11
C LYS A 241 -5.93 20.34 16.94
N LYS A 242 -4.66 20.19 17.33
CA LYS A 242 -4.02 18.89 17.50
C LYS A 242 -4.49 18.28 18.81
N LEU A 243 -4.97 17.04 18.77
CA LEU A 243 -5.43 16.28 19.94
C LEU A 243 -4.52 15.08 20.13
N GLU A 244 -4.11 14.85 21.37
CA GLU A 244 -3.36 13.67 21.80
C GLU A 244 -4.35 12.57 22.18
N SER A 245 -4.02 11.31 21.86
CA SER A 245 -4.86 10.17 22.25
C SER A 245 -4.53 9.73 23.68
N ASN A 246 -5.58 9.48 24.47
CA ASN A 246 -5.46 8.88 25.80
C ASN A 246 -5.88 7.40 25.73
N TRP A 247 -5.01 6.51 26.16
CA TRP A 247 -5.30 5.09 26.29
C TRP A 247 -4.97 4.63 27.71
N ASN A 248 -5.95 4.06 28.42
CA ASN A 248 -5.84 3.65 29.82
C ASN A 248 -5.28 4.74 30.76
N GLY A 249 -5.68 6.00 30.56
CA GLY A 249 -5.22 7.12 31.38
C GLY A 249 -3.83 7.65 31.02
N GLN A 250 -3.12 6.99 30.09
CA GLN A 250 -1.81 7.41 29.61
C GLN A 250 -1.95 8.16 28.28
N ILE A 251 -1.38 9.36 28.23
CA ILE A 251 -1.26 10.14 27.01
C ILE A 251 -0.22 9.47 26.12
N GLN A 252 -0.66 8.98 24.95
CA GLN A 252 0.23 8.39 23.96
C GLN A 252 0.87 9.52 23.16
N LYS A 253 2.13 9.83 23.50
CA LYS A 253 2.94 10.78 22.73
C LYS A 253 3.11 10.17 21.33
N ASP A 254 2.85 10.98 20.30
CA ASP A 254 2.96 10.60 18.87
C ASP A 254 1.78 9.84 18.25
N VAL A 255 0.61 9.85 18.87
CA VAL A 255 -0.66 9.35 18.30
C VAL A 255 -1.65 10.50 18.13
N GLY A 256 -2.43 10.48 17.05
CA GLY A 256 -3.41 11.50 16.70
C GLY A 256 -3.14 12.16 15.34
N GLY A 257 -3.93 13.18 15.04
CA GLY A 257 -3.84 13.96 13.81
C GLY A 257 -4.61 15.27 13.91
N LEU A 258 -5.05 15.79 12.76
CA LEU A 258 -5.77 17.05 12.69
C LEU A 258 -7.28 16.82 12.63
N TYR A 259 -8.00 17.73 13.29
CA TYR A 259 -9.44 17.82 13.19
C TYR A 259 -9.83 19.08 12.42
N LEU A 260 -10.85 18.95 11.57
CA LEU A 260 -11.60 20.06 11.00
C LEU A 260 -12.41 20.77 12.10
N ILE A 261 -12.92 21.95 11.76
CA ILE A 261 -13.70 22.79 12.68
C ILE A 261 -14.98 22.08 13.13
N ASP A 262 -15.55 21.21 12.30
CA ASP A 262 -16.73 20.39 12.62
C ASP A 262 -16.40 19.12 13.45
N GLY A 263 -15.13 18.95 13.85
CA GLY A 263 -14.69 17.83 14.67
C GLY A 263 -14.37 16.55 13.90
N LYS A 264 -14.34 16.60 12.55
CA LYS A 264 -13.97 15.45 11.73
C LYS A 264 -12.46 15.34 11.54
N LYS A 265 -11.92 14.12 11.55
CA LYS A 265 -10.52 13.83 11.23
C LYS A 265 -10.20 14.25 9.79
N SER A 266 -9.06 14.90 9.61
CA SER A 266 -8.51 15.28 8.29
C SER A 266 -6.98 15.27 8.29
N GLY A 267 -6.38 15.07 7.12
CA GLY A 267 -4.93 15.05 6.89
C GLY A 267 -4.24 13.80 7.42
N LEU A 268 -2.95 13.89 7.71
CA LEU A 268 -2.17 12.76 8.21
C LEU A 268 -2.51 12.42 9.66
N TRP A 269 -2.68 11.13 9.92
CA TRP A 269 -3.03 10.57 11.21
C TRP A 269 -2.13 9.41 11.60
N ARG A 270 -1.93 9.29 12.90
CA ARG A 270 -1.41 8.09 13.56
C ARG A 270 -2.49 7.54 14.46
N ASP A 271 -3.05 6.38 14.14
CA ASP A 271 -4.07 5.71 14.93
C ASP A 271 -3.49 4.50 15.66
N LEU A 272 -3.96 4.23 16.87
CA LEU A 272 -3.68 2.95 17.51
C LEU A 272 -4.34 1.82 16.71
N ILE A 273 -3.66 0.67 16.58
CA ILE A 273 -4.32 -0.53 16.04
C ILE A 273 -5.46 -0.96 16.98
N LYS A 274 -6.47 -1.67 16.44
CA LYS A 274 -7.66 -2.10 17.21
C LYS A 274 -7.29 -2.91 18.46
N ASN A 275 -6.23 -3.71 18.36
CA ASN A 275 -5.67 -4.55 19.42
C ASN A 275 -4.46 -3.89 20.11
N PHE A 276 -4.43 -2.56 20.22
CA PHE A 276 -3.33 -1.87 20.88
C PHE A 276 -3.28 -2.21 22.37
N TRP A 277 -2.11 -2.66 22.81
CA TRP A 277 -1.77 -2.94 24.19
C TRP A 277 -0.28 -2.66 24.41
N THR A 278 0.14 -2.62 25.66
CA THR A 278 1.50 -2.23 26.07
C THR A 278 2.60 -3.07 25.45
N LYS A 279 2.30 -4.30 24.98
CA LYS A 279 3.28 -5.18 24.30
C LYS A 279 3.23 -5.15 22.77
N ALA A 280 2.12 -4.74 22.15
CA ALA A 280 2.05 -4.58 20.70
C ALA A 280 2.69 -3.28 20.25
N GLN A 281 2.33 -2.15 20.89
CA GLN A 281 2.82 -0.80 20.56
C GLN A 281 2.83 -0.43 19.06
N ALA A 282 2.06 -1.12 18.22
CA ALA A 282 1.98 -0.85 16.80
C ALA A 282 0.85 0.15 16.50
N TYR A 283 1.05 0.99 15.50
CA TYR A 283 0.09 2.02 15.10
C TYR A 283 -0.05 2.05 13.58
N GLU A 284 -1.18 2.56 13.12
CA GLU A 284 -1.47 2.78 11.71
C GLU A 284 -1.16 4.24 11.35
N VAL A 285 -0.59 4.47 10.18
CA VAL A 285 -0.34 5.81 9.65
C VAL A 285 -0.95 5.93 8.26
N GLY A 286 -1.73 6.98 8.05
CA GLY A 286 -2.32 7.27 6.74
C GLY A 286 -3.05 8.61 6.75
N GLU A 287 -3.86 8.84 5.72
CA GLU A 287 -4.60 10.09 5.56
C GLU A 287 -6.09 9.90 5.83
N TYR A 288 -6.67 10.87 6.54
CA TYR A 288 -8.11 11.03 6.69
C TYR A 288 -8.62 12.17 5.81
N THR A 289 -9.81 11.98 5.24
CA THR A 289 -10.57 13.02 4.57
C THR A 289 -12.00 12.94 5.04
N ASN A 290 -12.46 13.94 5.81
CA ASN A 290 -13.80 13.99 6.40
C ASN A 290 -14.18 12.72 7.17
N ASP A 291 -13.35 12.32 8.16
CA ASP A 291 -13.49 11.09 8.97
C ASP A 291 -13.35 9.75 8.21
N LYS A 292 -13.07 9.77 6.91
CA LYS A 292 -12.80 8.55 6.14
C LYS A 292 -11.32 8.37 5.91
N ARG A 293 -10.82 7.15 6.11
CA ARG A 293 -9.46 6.76 5.76
C ARG A 293 -9.33 6.72 4.25
N GLN A 294 -8.31 7.33 3.67
CA GLN A 294 -8.10 7.32 2.22
C GLN A 294 -6.64 7.04 1.88
N GLY A 295 -6.41 6.48 0.69
CA GLY A 295 -5.09 6.22 0.14
C GLY A 295 -4.32 5.17 0.94
N ILE A 296 -2.99 5.31 0.97
CA ILE A 296 -2.09 4.31 1.55
C ILE A 296 -2.06 4.45 3.08
N TRP A 297 -2.30 3.33 3.75
CA TRP A 297 -2.22 3.16 5.19
C TRP A 297 -1.18 2.12 5.55
N LYS A 298 -0.36 2.40 6.56
CA LYS A 298 0.81 1.59 6.95
C LYS A 298 0.75 1.18 8.40
N TYR A 299 1.04 -0.08 8.70
CA TYR A 299 1.33 -0.54 10.04
C TYR A 299 2.79 -0.25 10.39
N ILE A 300 3.01 0.50 11.47
CA ILE A 300 4.34 0.82 11.98
C ILE A 300 4.54 0.14 13.34
N TYR A 301 5.64 -0.58 13.48
CA TYR A 301 6.07 -1.22 14.72
C TYR A 301 7.57 -1.05 14.88
N MET A 302 8.04 -0.56 16.04
CA MET A 302 9.46 -0.26 16.28
C MET A 302 10.09 0.57 15.14
N ASP A 303 9.39 1.63 14.71
CA ASP A 303 9.77 2.51 13.60
C ASP A 303 9.95 1.84 12.22
N LYS A 304 9.45 0.60 12.06
CA LYS A 304 9.48 -0.14 10.79
C LYS A 304 8.09 -0.36 10.24
N GLU A 305 7.96 -0.24 8.92
CA GLU A 305 6.76 -0.63 8.19
C GLU A 305 6.67 -2.16 8.14
N ILE A 306 5.62 -2.71 8.75
CA ILE A 306 5.40 -4.17 8.87
C ILE A 306 4.17 -4.64 8.08
N GLY A 307 3.41 -3.70 7.51
CA GLY A 307 2.24 -4.00 6.72
C GLY A 307 1.47 -2.75 6.32
N GLY A 308 0.26 -2.94 5.84
CA GLY A 308 -0.61 -1.87 5.38
C GLY A 308 -1.39 -2.25 4.13
N GLY A 309 -2.05 -1.27 3.54
CA GLY A 309 -2.74 -1.39 2.26
C GLY A 309 -3.39 -0.07 1.87
N GLU A 310 -4.32 -0.11 0.93
CA GLU A 310 -4.97 1.09 0.40
C GLU A 310 -6.45 1.14 0.79
N TYR A 311 -6.92 2.33 1.16
CA TYR A 311 -8.34 2.63 1.31
C TYR A 311 -8.85 3.40 0.09
N ASN A 312 -10.03 3.05 -0.40
CA ASN A 312 -10.72 3.78 -1.46
C ASN A 312 -11.31 5.11 -0.95
N ASN A 313 -11.92 5.89 -1.85
CA ASN A 313 -12.51 7.19 -1.53
C ASN A 313 -13.70 7.09 -0.53
N GLN A 314 -14.30 5.91 -0.40
CA GLN A 314 -15.40 5.62 0.51
C GLN A 314 -14.93 5.31 1.94
N GLY A 315 -13.64 5.07 2.16
CA GLY A 315 -13.13 4.66 3.47
C GLY A 315 -12.97 3.16 3.64
N GLU A 316 -13.01 2.40 2.55
CA GLU A 316 -13.02 0.94 2.57
C GLU A 316 -11.70 0.38 2.07
N LYS A 317 -11.26 -0.75 2.64
CA LYS A 317 -10.05 -1.45 2.19
C LYS A 317 -10.22 -1.90 0.74
N ASN A 318 -9.23 -1.61 -0.09
CA ASN A 318 -9.17 -1.98 -1.50
C ASN A 318 -7.76 -2.46 -1.88
N GLY A 319 -7.67 -3.42 -2.80
CA GLY A 319 -6.41 -3.96 -3.28
C GLY A 319 -5.69 -4.84 -2.26
N LYS A 320 -4.36 -4.89 -2.34
CA LYS A 320 -3.52 -5.77 -1.52
C LYS A 320 -3.31 -5.21 -0.12
N TRP A 321 -3.46 -6.07 0.88
CA TRP A 321 -3.32 -5.73 2.30
C TRP A 321 -2.40 -6.72 3.01
N ILE A 322 -1.63 -6.20 3.95
CA ILE A 322 -0.88 -6.95 4.96
C ILE A 322 -1.40 -6.48 6.32
N GLU A 323 -2.24 -7.29 6.97
CA GLU A 323 -2.85 -6.98 8.26
C GLU A 323 -2.09 -7.63 9.40
N LEU A 324 -2.16 -7.03 10.60
CA LEU A 324 -1.59 -7.64 11.80
C LEU A 324 -2.59 -8.62 12.41
N SER A 325 -2.10 -9.71 12.99
CA SER A 325 -2.92 -10.59 13.82
C SER A 325 -3.45 -9.84 15.05
N GLU A 326 -4.60 -10.29 15.58
CA GLU A 326 -5.12 -9.80 16.86
C GLU A 326 -4.12 -10.08 18.00
N GLU A 327 -3.34 -11.14 17.87
CA GLU A 327 -2.25 -11.51 18.76
C GLU A 327 -0.90 -10.95 18.33
N PHE A 328 -0.86 -9.85 17.56
CA PHE A 328 0.41 -9.25 17.16
C PHE A 328 1.12 -8.61 18.37
N TYR A 329 2.36 -9.04 18.66
CA TYR A 329 3.26 -8.42 19.65
C TYR A 329 4.71 -8.87 19.43
N GLN A 330 5.63 -8.47 20.30
CA GLN A 330 7.06 -8.73 20.16
C GLN A 330 7.44 -10.22 19.95
N HIS A 331 6.68 -11.18 20.50
CA HIS A 331 6.93 -12.62 20.33
C HIS A 331 5.95 -13.32 19.38
N SER A 332 5.00 -12.58 18.79
CA SER A 332 4.07 -13.10 17.79
C SER A 332 3.89 -12.04 16.70
N GLN A 333 4.69 -12.14 15.64
CA GLN A 333 4.67 -11.19 14.52
C GLN A 333 3.90 -11.77 13.34
N VAL A 334 2.73 -12.36 13.63
CA VAL A 334 1.85 -12.93 12.61
C VAL A 334 1.20 -11.80 11.83
N THR A 335 1.35 -11.85 10.50
CA THR A 335 0.65 -10.94 9.57
C THR A 335 -0.17 -11.74 8.56
N TYR A 336 -1.27 -11.17 8.09
CA TYR A 336 -2.14 -11.75 7.08
C TYR A 336 -2.06 -10.97 5.79
N LYS A 337 -1.69 -11.63 4.68
CA LYS A 337 -1.74 -11.04 3.35
C LYS A 337 -3.04 -11.41 2.66
N GLY A 338 -3.70 -10.42 2.08
CA GLY A 338 -4.91 -10.66 1.31
C GLY A 338 -5.16 -9.57 0.28
N GLU A 339 -6.21 -9.77 -0.51
CA GLU A 339 -6.72 -8.79 -1.45
C GLU A 339 -8.17 -8.47 -1.11
N TYR A 340 -8.50 -7.19 -1.12
CA TYR A 340 -9.84 -6.66 -0.87
C TYR A 340 -10.40 -6.07 -2.15
N LEU A 341 -11.65 -6.44 -2.46
CA LEU A 341 -12.43 -5.82 -3.52
C LEU A 341 -13.78 -5.42 -2.92
N ASN A 342 -14.05 -4.12 -2.84
CA ASN A 342 -15.29 -3.57 -2.28
C ASN A 342 -15.60 -4.17 -0.88
N VAL A 343 -14.66 -4.03 0.07
CA VAL A 343 -14.75 -4.58 1.44
C VAL A 343 -14.67 -6.12 1.54
N LYS A 344 -14.96 -6.87 0.46
CA LYS A 344 -14.89 -8.33 0.47
C LYS A 344 -13.43 -8.78 0.38
N LYS A 345 -12.98 -9.52 1.40
CA LYS A 345 -11.66 -10.14 1.44
C LYS A 345 -11.67 -11.40 0.56
N LEU A 346 -10.82 -11.43 -0.47
CA LEU A 346 -10.83 -12.47 -1.50
C LEU A 346 -9.85 -13.63 -1.24
N VAL A 347 -8.71 -13.35 -0.58
CA VAL A 347 -7.64 -14.33 -0.36
C VAL A 347 -6.96 -14.03 0.98
N MET A 348 -6.53 -15.06 1.70
CA MET A 348 -5.78 -14.93 2.95
C MET A 348 -4.60 -15.90 2.95
N GLY A 349 -3.38 -15.38 3.02
CA GLY A 349 -2.18 -16.10 3.46
C GLY A 349 -1.68 -15.48 4.76
N TYR A 350 -0.85 -16.18 5.53
CA TYR A 350 -0.18 -15.60 6.71
C TYR A 350 1.34 -15.72 6.59
N PHE A 351 2.05 -14.81 7.27
CA PHE A 351 3.50 -14.79 7.34
C PHE A 351 3.94 -14.68 8.80
N LEU A 352 4.90 -15.52 9.19
CA LEU A 352 5.62 -15.43 10.45
C LEU A 352 6.98 -14.81 10.17
N GLN A 353 7.24 -13.62 10.72
CA GLN A 353 8.53 -12.97 10.58
C GLN A 353 9.53 -13.61 11.56
N GLY A 354 10.32 -14.58 11.08
CA GLY A 354 11.32 -15.28 11.92
C GLY A 354 12.02 -16.46 11.26
N GLU A 355 11.36 -17.19 10.36
CA GLU A 355 11.99 -18.28 9.60
C GLU A 355 11.48 -18.24 8.16
N ILE A 356 12.31 -17.73 7.25
CA ILE A 356 12.10 -17.89 5.82
C ILE A 356 12.58 -19.31 5.49
N GLN A 357 11.73 -20.30 5.69
CA GLN A 357 11.78 -21.46 4.81
C GLN A 357 10.82 -21.14 3.66
N GLU A 358 11.43 -20.87 2.51
CA GLU A 358 10.76 -20.64 1.24
C GLU A 358 10.10 -21.95 0.76
N TYR A 359 9.06 -22.40 1.46
CA TYR A 359 8.15 -23.38 0.90
C TYR A 359 7.34 -22.65 -0.17
N GLN A 360 7.70 -22.90 -1.43
CA GLN A 360 6.83 -22.60 -2.56
C GLN A 360 5.44 -23.15 -2.26
N GLN A 361 4.47 -22.24 -2.15
CA GLN A 361 3.03 -22.51 -2.12
C GLN A 361 2.61 -23.53 -1.05
N PHE A 362 2.40 -23.10 0.20
CA PHE A 362 1.19 -23.39 1.01
C PHE A 362 1.43 -22.80 2.41
N SER A 363 1.12 -21.51 2.57
CA SER A 363 1.14 -20.81 3.86
C SER A 363 -0.20 -20.09 4.06
N GLY A 364 -1.22 -20.86 4.47
CA GLY A 364 -2.57 -20.35 4.71
C GLY A 364 -3.21 -21.05 5.91
N SER A 365 -3.59 -20.27 6.91
CA SER A 365 -4.46 -20.67 8.01
C SER A 365 -5.85 -20.37 7.49
N GLY A 366 -6.66 -21.41 7.30
CA GLY A 366 -8.11 -21.29 7.16
C GLY A 366 -8.64 -20.25 6.16
N GLY A 367 -8.87 -20.60 4.89
CA GLY A 367 -9.60 -19.76 3.96
C GLY A 367 -9.85 -20.38 2.60
N GLY A 368 -10.89 -19.91 1.92
CA GLY A 368 -11.21 -20.23 0.53
C GLY A 368 -12.19 -19.20 -0.03
N SER A 369 -12.70 -19.43 -1.23
CA SER A 369 -13.60 -18.47 -1.88
C SER A 369 -15.04 -18.62 -1.40
N TYR A 370 -15.78 -17.51 -1.43
CA TYR A 370 -17.22 -17.48 -1.18
C TYR A 370 -17.94 -16.90 -2.39
N ASP A 371 -19.10 -17.47 -2.74
CA ASP A 371 -20.01 -16.87 -3.72
C ASP A 371 -20.69 -15.60 -3.17
N GLU A 372 -21.67 -15.05 -3.90
CA GLU A 372 -22.43 -13.86 -3.49
C GLU A 372 -23.31 -14.11 -2.26
N GLY A 373 -23.73 -15.36 -2.03
CA GLY A 373 -24.52 -15.78 -0.87
C GLY A 373 -23.68 -16.12 0.37
N SER A 374 -22.38 -15.80 0.37
CA SER A 374 -21.43 -16.23 1.43
C SER A 374 -21.34 -17.76 1.57
N ILE A 375 -21.59 -18.50 0.50
CA ILE A 375 -21.47 -19.96 0.45
C ILE A 375 -20.05 -20.31 -0.01
N LYS A 376 -19.41 -21.25 0.71
CA LYS A 376 -18.07 -21.72 0.39
C LYS A 376 -18.02 -22.36 -1.00
N ILE A 377 -17.08 -21.91 -1.83
CA ILE A 377 -16.81 -22.43 -3.18
C ILE A 377 -15.29 -22.54 -3.44
N GLY A 378 -14.91 -23.41 -4.36
CA GLY A 378 -13.53 -23.57 -4.83
C GLY A 378 -12.63 -24.23 -3.79
N ARG A 379 -11.33 -23.97 -3.88
CA ARG A 379 -10.33 -24.54 -2.97
C ARG A 379 -10.34 -23.86 -1.61
N TRP A 380 -10.27 -24.67 -0.57
CA TRP A 380 -10.33 -24.28 0.83
C TRP A 380 -9.19 -24.89 1.62
N ILE A 381 -8.71 -24.11 2.57
CA ILE A 381 -7.88 -24.54 3.67
C ILE A 381 -8.73 -24.33 4.93
N ASN A 382 -8.90 -25.33 5.79
CA ASN A 382 -9.50 -25.16 7.12
C ASN A 382 -8.42 -25.52 8.13
N ASP A 383 -8.07 -24.59 9.00
CA ASP A 383 -7.03 -24.80 10.00
C ASP A 383 -7.69 -25.01 11.36
N ASP A 384 -7.39 -26.12 12.00
CA ASP A 384 -7.88 -26.50 13.32
C ASP A 384 -6.68 -26.83 14.20
N SER A 385 -6.26 -25.86 15.02
CA SER A 385 -5.23 -25.85 16.08
C SER A 385 -3.91 -26.60 15.85
N GLN A 386 -3.94 -27.86 15.45
CA GLN A 386 -2.79 -28.73 15.17
C GLN A 386 -2.79 -29.32 13.75
N VAL A 387 -3.91 -29.23 13.02
CA VAL A 387 -4.08 -29.84 11.70
C VAL A 387 -4.77 -28.92 10.70
N THR A 388 -4.35 -29.02 9.45
CA THR A 388 -4.85 -28.24 8.34
C THR A 388 -5.51 -29.17 7.32
N TYR A 389 -6.78 -28.93 7.03
CA TYR A 389 -7.56 -29.63 6.01
C TYR A 389 -7.55 -28.83 4.71
N ILE A 390 -7.16 -29.45 3.60
CA ILE A 390 -7.07 -28.79 2.29
C ILE A 390 -7.94 -29.56 1.29
N GLY A 391 -8.91 -28.91 0.67
CA GLY A 391 -9.76 -29.55 -0.34
C GLY A 391 -10.67 -28.58 -1.07
N GLU A 392 -11.70 -29.06 -1.73
CA GLU A 392 -12.63 -28.21 -2.50
C GLU A 392 -14.04 -28.20 -1.92
N TYR A 393 -14.69 -27.05 -2.03
CA TYR A 393 -16.10 -26.84 -1.78
C TYR A 393 -16.84 -26.53 -3.07
N LYS A 394 -18.07 -27.03 -3.19
CA LYS A 394 -19.04 -26.66 -4.22
C LYS A 394 -20.37 -26.39 -3.55
N ILE A 395 -20.83 -25.14 -3.58
CA ILE A 395 -22.10 -24.70 -2.98
C ILE A 395 -22.18 -25.14 -1.50
N GLY A 396 -21.12 -24.87 -0.73
CA GLY A 396 -21.08 -25.13 0.71
C GLY A 396 -20.84 -26.58 1.10
N LYS A 397 -20.80 -27.50 0.14
CA LYS A 397 -20.50 -28.92 0.33
C LYS A 397 -19.05 -29.24 0.03
N LYS A 398 -18.41 -30.07 0.85
CA LYS A 398 -17.07 -30.61 0.55
C LYS A 398 -17.18 -31.61 -0.59
N ILE A 399 -16.36 -31.45 -1.62
CA ILE A 399 -16.30 -32.34 -2.78
C ILE A 399 -14.88 -32.82 -3.00
N ASP A 400 -14.74 -33.88 -3.81
CA ASP A 400 -13.46 -34.44 -4.26
C ASP A 400 -12.48 -34.71 -3.11
N ARG A 401 -11.18 -34.61 -3.39
CA ARG A 401 -10.11 -34.99 -2.49
C ARG A 401 -9.85 -33.92 -1.43
N TRP A 402 -9.73 -34.37 -0.20
CA TRP A 402 -9.35 -33.58 0.96
C TRP A 402 -8.13 -34.18 1.61
N ASP A 403 -7.11 -33.36 1.84
CA ASP A 403 -5.86 -33.75 2.48
C ASP A 403 -5.82 -33.19 3.91
N ILE A 404 -5.24 -33.96 4.84
CA ILE A 404 -5.01 -33.56 6.23
C ILE A 404 -3.51 -33.40 6.42
N VAL A 405 -3.07 -32.22 6.82
CA VAL A 405 -1.67 -31.84 7.00
C VAL A 405 -1.44 -31.48 8.46
N ALA A 406 -0.42 -32.04 9.10
CA ALA A 406 0.02 -31.66 10.44
C ALA A 406 1.53 -31.45 10.41
N TRP A 407 2.03 -30.40 11.07
CA TRP A 407 3.47 -30.06 11.08
C TRP A 407 4.11 -30.09 9.67
N ALA A 408 3.41 -29.48 8.69
CA ALA A 408 3.81 -29.46 7.27
C ALA A 408 3.94 -30.84 6.58
N ARG A 409 3.42 -31.92 7.19
CA ARG A 409 3.39 -33.25 6.59
C ARG A 409 1.96 -33.70 6.36
N LYS A 410 1.67 -34.26 5.19
CA LYS A 410 0.39 -34.91 4.92
C LYS A 410 0.28 -36.15 5.80
N ILE A 411 -0.60 -36.09 6.78
CA ILE A 411 -0.86 -37.19 7.71
C ILE A 411 -2.06 -38.03 7.31
N GLY A 412 -2.93 -37.54 6.42
CA GLY A 412 -4.11 -38.27 5.98
C GLY A 412 -4.88 -37.56 4.86
N GLY A 413 -6.12 -37.99 4.68
CA GLY A 413 -7.05 -37.44 3.70
C GLY A 413 -7.98 -38.50 3.14
N GLY A 414 -9.02 -38.05 2.42
CA GLY A 414 -9.95 -38.92 1.72
C GLY A 414 -10.68 -38.15 0.64
N SER A 415 -11.77 -38.69 0.11
CA SER A 415 -12.60 -37.98 -0.87
C SER A 415 -14.04 -37.83 -0.39
N TYR A 416 -14.78 -36.90 -0.96
CA TYR A 416 -16.21 -36.74 -0.71
C TYR A 416 -17.01 -36.99 -1.99
N THR A 417 -18.20 -37.60 -1.86
CA THR A 417 -19.16 -37.67 -2.98
C THR A 417 -19.69 -36.28 -3.32
N GLU A 418 -19.89 -36.00 -4.60
CA GLU A 418 -20.44 -34.73 -5.07
C GLU A 418 -21.90 -34.51 -4.61
N ARG A 419 -22.70 -35.59 -4.48
CA ARG A 419 -24.12 -35.50 -4.16
C ARG A 419 -24.38 -35.12 -2.69
N ASP A 420 -23.69 -35.82 -1.78
CA ASP A 420 -24.09 -35.88 -0.37
C ASP A 420 -22.94 -35.54 0.60
N SER A 421 -21.75 -35.20 0.10
CA SER A 421 -20.57 -34.98 0.95
C SER A 421 -20.28 -36.16 1.87
N ILE A 422 -20.50 -37.37 1.38
CA ILE A 422 -20.20 -38.60 2.11
C ILE A 422 -18.71 -38.87 1.95
N LYS A 423 -18.02 -39.09 3.07
CA LYS A 423 -16.61 -39.51 3.12
C LYS A 423 -16.44 -40.85 2.39
N ILE A 424 -15.60 -40.89 1.36
CA ILE A 424 -15.16 -42.09 0.63
C ILE A 424 -13.66 -42.29 0.87
N GLY A 425 -13.26 -43.54 1.08
CA GLY A 425 -11.87 -43.95 1.29
C GLY A 425 -11.49 -44.09 2.76
N ASN A 426 -10.22 -44.36 3.01
CA ASN A 426 -9.70 -44.53 4.37
C ASN A 426 -9.39 -43.15 4.96
N TRP A 427 -10.21 -42.73 5.92
CA TRP A 427 -10.01 -41.50 6.67
C TRP A 427 -9.24 -41.77 7.94
N ILE A 428 -8.35 -40.85 8.30
CA ILE A 428 -7.77 -40.78 9.64
C ILE A 428 -8.63 -39.79 10.42
N GLU A 429 -9.42 -40.32 11.35
CA GLU A 429 -10.13 -39.51 12.32
C GLU A 429 -9.14 -39.15 13.43
N LEU A 430 -8.99 -37.86 13.69
CA LEU A 430 -8.20 -37.34 14.79
C LEU A 430 -9.16 -37.14 15.97
N ASN A 431 -8.98 -37.94 17.03
CA ASN A 431 -9.78 -37.86 18.25
C ASN A 431 -9.16 -36.90 19.27
#